data_AF-A0AAU6D2D0-F1
#
_entry.id   AF-A0AAU6D2D0-F1
#
_cell.length_a   1.000
_cell.length_b   1.000
_cell.length_c   1.000
_cell.angle_alpha   90.00
_cell.angle_beta   90.00
_cell.angle_gamma   90.00
#
_symmetry.space_group_name_H-M   'P 1'
#
loop_
_entity.id
_entity.type
_entity.pdbx_description
1 polymer ?
#
loop_
_entity_poly.entity_id
_entity_poly.type
_entity_poly.pdbx_seq_one_letter_code
_entity_poly.pdbx_strand_id
1 'polypeptide(L)'
;MNDDDADFVEFWCVQVGTRAVPGSPLLGLAGLCLGHTARRFGRLSDEALALAESLAARAEAEPTDVDGRAVDGYDDVRSFLHLW
;
A
#
# COMPACT_ATOMS: atom_id res chain seq x y z
N MET A 1 -3.45 13.43 0.78
CA MET A 1 -3.88 12.99 2.13
C MET A 1 -4.90 13.95 2.74
N ASN A 2 -5.95 14.34 2.02
CA ASN A 2 -6.93 15.33 2.53
C ASN A 2 -8.38 14.84 2.42
N ASP A 3 -8.61 13.63 1.91
CA ASP A 3 -9.95 13.09 1.68
C ASP A 3 -10.36 12.23 2.88
N ASP A 4 -11.48 12.52 3.54
CA ASP A 4 -11.94 11.82 4.75
C ASP A 4 -12.74 10.54 4.44
N ASP A 5 -13.03 10.24 3.16
CA ASP A 5 -13.69 8.99 2.77
C ASP A 5 -12.66 7.85 2.66
N ALA A 6 -12.60 7.05 3.73
CA ALA A 6 -11.67 5.92 3.84
C ALA A 6 -11.85 4.88 2.73
N ASP A 7 -13.10 4.56 2.37
CA ASP A 7 -13.40 3.51 1.39
C ASP A 7 -13.07 3.99 -0.02
N PHE A 8 -13.32 5.28 -0.31
CA PHE A 8 -12.92 5.90 -1.58
C PHE A 8 -11.39 5.94 -1.75
N VAL A 9 -10.67 6.36 -0.70
CA VAL A 9 -9.20 6.43 -0.72
C VAL A 9 -8.60 5.05 -0.91
N GLU A 10 -9.05 4.07 -0.12
CA GLU A 10 -8.58 2.69 -0.19
C GLU A 10 -8.83 2.10 -1.59
N PHE A 11 -10.06 2.26 -2.12
CA PHE A 11 -10.43 1.76 -3.44
C PHE A 11 -9.44 2.23 -4.52
N TRP A 12 -9.14 3.53 -4.57
CA TRP A 12 -8.22 4.04 -5.59
C TRP A 12 -6.77 3.59 -5.40
N CYS A 13 -6.31 3.42 -4.16
CA CYS A 13 -5.00 2.84 -3.89
C CYS A 13 -4.93 1.40 -4.44
N VAL A 14 -5.97 0.60 -4.21
CA VAL A 14 -6.07 -0.77 -4.73
C VAL A 14 -6.12 -0.78 -6.26
N GLN A 15 -6.94 0.07 -6.88
CA GLN A 15 -7.03 0.14 -8.34
C GLN A 15 -5.70 0.50 -8.99
N VAL A 16 -4.94 1.44 -8.41
CA VAL A 16 -3.62 1.83 -8.91
C VAL A 16 -2.60 0.71 -8.70
N GLY A 17 -2.50 0.17 -7.49
CA GLY A 17 -1.53 -0.88 -7.14
C GLY A 17 -1.74 -2.19 -7.88
N THR A 18 -2.97 -2.47 -8.32
CA THR A 18 -3.31 -3.68 -9.10
C THR A 18 -3.07 -3.52 -10.59
N ARG A 19 -3.21 -2.30 -11.14
CA ARG A 19 -3.22 -2.06 -12.60
C ARG A 19 -1.96 -1.41 -13.13
N ALA A 20 -1.13 -0.81 -12.28
CA ALA A 20 0.13 -0.24 -12.71
C ALA A 20 1.06 -1.35 -13.24
N VAL A 21 1.80 -1.04 -14.31
CA VAL A 21 2.75 -1.98 -14.92
C VAL A 21 3.99 -2.16 -14.02
N PRO A 22 4.67 -3.32 -14.09
CA PRO A 22 5.97 -3.53 -13.44
C PRO A 22 6.96 -2.39 -13.69
N GLY A 23 7.69 -1.99 -12.65
CA GLY A 23 8.64 -0.87 -12.68
C GLY A 23 7.99 0.51 -12.67
N SER A 24 6.66 0.60 -12.62
CA SER A 24 5.97 1.89 -12.47
C SER A 24 6.14 2.44 -11.05
N PRO A 25 6.49 3.73 -10.88
CA PRO A 25 6.54 4.37 -9.56
C PRO A 25 5.16 4.46 -8.90
N LEU A 26 4.07 4.15 -9.61
CA LEU A 26 2.73 4.07 -9.05
C LEU A 26 2.56 2.87 -8.10
N LEU A 27 3.34 1.79 -8.27
CA LEU A 27 3.27 0.62 -7.41
C LEU A 27 3.78 0.94 -6.00
N GLY A 28 4.97 1.53 -5.88
CA GLY A 28 5.51 1.98 -4.59
C GLY A 28 4.66 3.07 -3.95
N LEU A 29 4.11 3.99 -4.75
CA LEU A 29 3.18 5.02 -4.25
C LEU A 29 1.88 4.42 -3.72
N ALA A 30 1.31 3.42 -4.39
CA ALA A 30 0.10 2.74 -3.93
C ALA A 30 0.32 2.06 -2.57
N GLY A 31 1.44 1.35 -2.40
CA GLY A 31 1.82 0.73 -1.13
C GLY A 31 1.94 1.75 0.01
N LEU A 32 2.64 2.87 -0.25
CA LEU A 32 2.76 3.96 0.73
C LEU A 32 1.40 4.58 1.10
N CYS A 33 0.53 4.81 0.11
CA CYS A 33 -0.80 5.34 0.35
C CYS A 33 -1.68 4.38 1.17
N LEU A 34 -1.53 3.06 0.99
CA LEU A 34 -2.20 2.07 1.84
C LEU A 34 -1.70 2.12 3.28
N GLY A 35 -0.39 2.27 3.49
CA GLY A 35 0.18 2.54 4.82
C GLY A 35 -0.41 3.78 5.49
N HIS A 36 -0.51 4.89 4.75
CA HIS A 36 -1.15 6.12 5.24
C HIS A 36 -2.65 5.95 5.49
N THR A 37 -3.34 5.11 4.71
CA THR A 37 -4.76 4.78 4.90
C THR A 37 -4.94 4.01 6.21
N ALA A 38 -4.13 2.96 6.45
CA ALA A 38 -4.10 2.22 7.71
C ALA A 38 -3.81 3.15 8.90
N ARG A 39 -2.78 4.00 8.79
CA ARG A 39 -2.41 4.96 9.83
C ARG A 39 -3.52 5.94 10.18
N ARG A 40 -4.24 6.44 9.17
CA ARG A 40 -5.23 7.50 9.36
C ARG A 40 -6.60 6.97 9.80
N PHE A 41 -7.01 5.82 9.28
CA PHE A 41 -8.34 5.27 9.50
C PHE A 41 -8.36 4.06 10.44
N GLY A 42 -7.19 3.51 10.80
CA GLY A 42 -7.07 2.39 11.73
C GLY A 42 -7.61 1.06 11.18
N ARG A 43 -7.82 0.96 9.86
CA ARG A 43 -8.31 -0.24 9.17
C ARG A 43 -7.83 -0.29 7.72
N LEU A 44 -7.81 -1.50 7.18
CA LEU A 44 -7.79 -1.79 5.75
C LEU A 44 -8.73 -2.97 5.48
N SER A 45 -9.27 -3.08 4.27
CA SER A 45 -9.87 -4.34 3.82
C SER A 45 -8.83 -5.45 3.62
N ASP A 46 -9.27 -6.69 3.59
CA ASP A 46 -8.40 -7.86 3.33
C ASP A 46 -7.70 -7.76 1.96
N GLU A 47 -8.39 -7.22 0.95
CA GLU A 47 -7.82 -7.00 -0.39
C GLU A 47 -6.69 -5.97 -0.35
N ALA A 48 -6.92 -4.85 0.33
CA ALA A 48 -5.92 -3.80 0.50
C ALA A 48 -4.71 -4.29 1.30
N LEU A 49 -4.94 -5.08 2.36
CA LEU A 49 -3.85 -5.68 3.15
C LEU A 49 -3.01 -6.65 2.31
N ALA A 50 -3.65 -7.57 1.58
CA ALA A 50 -2.95 -8.52 0.71
C ALA A 50 -2.15 -7.81 -0.39
N LEU A 51 -2.68 -6.71 -0.94
CA LEU A 51 -1.97 -5.90 -1.91
C LEU A 51 -0.74 -5.21 -1.29
N ALA A 52 -0.86 -4.62 -0.10
CA ALA A 52 0.27 -3.98 0.59
C ALA A 52 1.40 -4.98 0.86
N GLU A 53 1.07 -6.17 1.36
CA GLU A 53 2.04 -7.26 1.59
C GLU A 53 2.71 -7.71 0.27
N SER A 54 1.92 -7.92 -0.78
CA SER A 54 2.42 -8.34 -2.10
C SER A 54 3.37 -7.30 -2.71
N LEU A 55 3.05 -6.00 -2.62
CA LEU A 55 3.90 -4.93 -3.12
C LEU A 55 5.22 -4.82 -2.33
N ALA A 56 5.16 -4.95 -1.00
CA ALA A 56 6.37 -4.96 -0.16
C ALA A 56 7.27 -6.16 -0.50
N ALA A 57 6.71 -7.36 -0.61
CA ALA A 57 7.47 -8.55 -0.99
C ALA A 57 8.13 -8.42 -2.37
N ARG A 58 7.43 -7.81 -3.35
CA ARG A 58 8.00 -7.50 -4.68
C ARG A 58 9.12 -6.48 -4.60
N ALA A 59 8.98 -5.45 -3.76
CA ALA A 59 10.01 -4.43 -3.59
C ALA A 59 11.28 -4.97 -2.93
N GLU A 60 11.14 -5.89 -1.97
CA GLU A 60 12.27 -6.59 -1.35
C GLU A 60 12.98 -7.51 -2.34
N ALA A 61 12.22 -8.21 -3.19
CA ALA A 61 12.76 -9.17 -4.16
C ALA A 61 13.40 -8.51 -5.38
N GLU A 62 12.78 -7.46 -5.93
CA GLU A 62 13.21 -6.77 -7.15
C GLU A 62 12.88 -5.26 -7.07
N PRO A 63 13.82 -4.44 -6.57
CA PRO A 63 13.62 -2.99 -6.44
C PRO A 63 13.38 -2.26 -7.77
N THR A 64 13.67 -2.88 -8.91
CA THR A 64 13.33 -2.32 -10.24
C THR A 64 11.90 -2.63 -10.68
N ASP A 65 11.21 -3.58 -10.04
CA ASP A 65 9.79 -3.88 -10.24
C ASP A 65 8.91 -2.99 -9.35
N VAL A 66 9.20 -2.95 -8.04
CA VAL A 66 8.51 -2.08 -7.08
C VAL A 66 9.55 -1.37 -6.20
N ASP A 67 9.44 -0.06 -6.06
CA ASP A 67 10.38 0.70 -5.24
C ASP A 67 10.09 0.56 -3.72
N GLY A 68 11.08 0.93 -2.90
CA GLY A 68 11.07 0.74 -1.45
C GLY A 68 9.94 1.43 -0.69
N ARG A 69 9.19 2.37 -1.29
CA ARG A 69 8.02 3.00 -0.64
C ARG A 69 6.92 1.99 -0.32
N ALA A 70 6.86 0.87 -1.05
CA ALA A 70 5.95 -0.22 -0.72
C ALA A 70 6.29 -0.90 0.61
N VAL A 71 7.59 -1.04 0.92
CA VAL A 71 8.05 -1.58 2.20
C VAL A 71 7.71 -0.63 3.33
N ASP A 72 8.04 0.66 3.18
CA ASP A 72 7.68 1.70 4.16
C ASP A 72 6.16 1.73 4.42
N GLY A 73 5.36 1.60 3.35
CA GLY A 73 3.91 1.51 3.44
C GLY A 73 3.43 0.29 4.22
N TYR A 74 4.01 -0.88 3.99
CA TYR A 74 3.63 -2.10 4.72
C TYR A 74 4.08 -2.07 6.18
N ASP A 75 5.22 -1.46 6.50
CA ASP A 75 5.62 -1.23 7.89
C ASP A 75 4.63 -0.33 8.64
N ASP A 76 4.12 0.73 7.99
CA ASP A 76 3.01 1.54 8.51
C ASP A 76 1.77 0.65 8.76
N VAL A 77 1.37 -0.18 7.78
CA VAL A 77 0.23 -1.11 7.94
C VAL A 77 0.41 -1.99 9.18
N ARG A 78 1.56 -2.67 9.32
CA ARG A 78 1.82 -3.57 10.44
C ARG A 78 1.82 -2.85 11.78
N SER A 79 2.43 -1.67 11.83
CA SER A 79 2.52 -0.83 13.02
C SER A 79 1.14 -0.36 13.50
N PHE A 80 0.35 0.22 12.58
CA PHE A 80 -0.93 0.85 12.92
C PHE A 80 -2.11 -0.12 13.00
N LEU A 81 -2.01 -1.31 12.39
CA LEU A 81 -3.02 -2.37 12.51
C LEU A 81 -2.62 -3.47 13.51
N HIS A 82 -1.45 -3.35 14.15
CA HIS A 82 -0.95 -4.29 15.16
C HIS A 82 -0.81 -5.75 14.67
N LEU A 83 -0.22 -5.93 13.47
CA LEU A 83 -0.08 -7.23 12.79
C LEU A 83 1.30 -7.89 13.01
N TRP A 84 1.84 -7.81 14.23
CA TRP A 84 3.12 -8.45 14.61
C TRP A 84 2.90 -9.76 15.36
#